data_AF-A0A7T1Y5W6-F1
#
_entry.id   AF-A0A7T1Y5W6-F1
#
_cell.length_a   1.000
_cell.length_b   1.000
_cell.length_c   1.000
_cell.angle_alpha   90.00
_cell.angle_beta   90.00
_cell.angle_gamma   90.00
#
_symmetry.space_group_name_H-M   'P 1'
#
loop_
_entity.id
_entity.type
_entity.pdbx_description
1 polymer ?
#
loop_
_entity_poly.entity_id
_entity_poly.type
_entity_poly.pdbx_seq_one_letter_code
_entity_poly.pdbx_strand_id
1 'polypeptide(L)'
;MAPARSFPAHRRGEGAVRRPWRAAPPVPWSGPPATDAQAATLSANLHEAIELEKAGAKADFSEKHELSYPEELQSALERDPELKAAFEALTPGRKRGYLLHFSSAKQSSTRVSRIEKCIPSNLSGRD
;
A
#
# COMPACT_ATOMS: atom_id res chain seq x y z
N MET A 1 -29.23 54.89 -42.09
CA MET A 1 -27.93 54.46 -42.63
C MET A 1 -26.85 55.34 -42.01
N ALA A 2 -26.20 54.85 -40.94
CA ALA A 2 -25.12 55.52 -40.23
C ALA A 2 -24.21 54.44 -39.60
N PRO A 3 -22.90 54.71 -39.42
CA PRO A 3 -21.83 53.75 -39.73
C PRO A 3 -21.41 52.82 -38.58
N ALA A 4 -20.88 51.66 -38.98
CA ALA A 4 -20.25 50.67 -38.13
C ALA A 4 -19.10 51.29 -37.31
N ARG A 5 -19.14 51.08 -35.99
CA ARG A 5 -18.07 51.49 -35.07
C ARG A 5 -16.86 50.57 -35.26
N SER A 6 -15.76 51.16 -35.71
CA SER A 6 -14.43 50.55 -35.74
C SER A 6 -13.97 50.20 -34.32
N PHE A 7 -13.73 48.92 -34.05
CA PHE A 7 -13.02 48.48 -32.85
C PHE A 7 -11.52 48.62 -33.06
N PRO A 8 -10.75 49.17 -32.09
CA PRO A 8 -9.31 49.33 -32.23
C PRO A 8 -8.63 47.97 -32.12
N ALA A 9 -7.78 47.66 -33.11
CA ALA A 9 -6.88 46.51 -33.09
C ALA A 9 -5.93 46.65 -31.90
N HIS A 10 -6.09 45.78 -30.90
CA HIS A 10 -5.16 45.68 -29.79
C HIS A 10 -3.78 45.27 -30.34
N ARG A 11 -2.84 46.19 -30.15
CA ARG A 11 -1.40 46.10 -30.41
C ARG A 11 -0.85 44.77 -29.85
N ARG A 12 -0.36 43.87 -30.72
CA ARG A 12 0.41 42.68 -30.31
C ARG A 12 1.71 43.15 -29.67
N GLY A 13 1.78 43.11 -28.34
CA GLY A 13 3.01 43.24 -27.58
C GLY A 13 3.89 42.02 -27.79
N GLU A 14 5.17 42.30 -27.97
CA GLU A 14 6.24 41.40 -28.37
C GLU A 14 6.54 40.31 -27.32
N GLY A 15 6.74 39.08 -27.80
CA GLY A 15 7.90 38.25 -27.47
C GLY A 15 8.27 38.01 -26.00
N ALA A 16 7.37 37.53 -25.15
CA ALA A 16 7.78 36.80 -23.94
C ALA A 16 8.37 35.44 -24.35
N VAL A 17 9.69 35.41 -24.57
CA VAL A 17 10.46 34.18 -24.82
C VAL A 17 10.24 33.23 -23.65
N ARG A 18 9.42 32.20 -23.87
CA ARG A 18 9.29 31.06 -22.94
C ARG A 18 10.69 30.47 -22.78
N ARG A 19 11.34 30.68 -21.64
CA ARG A 19 12.57 29.96 -21.31
C ARG A 19 12.21 28.47 -21.24
N PRO A 20 12.72 27.61 -22.14
CA PRO A 20 12.48 26.18 -21.99
C PRO A 20 13.17 25.74 -20.71
N TRP A 21 12.53 24.83 -19.99
CA TRP A 21 13.09 24.15 -18.82
C TRP A 21 14.39 23.48 -19.30
N ARG A 22 15.55 24.10 -19.04
CA ARG A 22 16.82 23.38 -19.23
C ARG A 22 16.83 22.29 -18.17
N ALA A 23 16.94 21.04 -18.61
CA ALA A 23 17.18 19.92 -17.71
C ALA A 23 18.39 20.27 -16.82
N ALA A 24 18.17 20.34 -15.51
CA ALA A 24 19.27 20.39 -14.57
C ALA A 24 20.09 19.10 -14.74
N PRO A 25 21.43 19.15 -14.71
CA PRO A 25 22.23 17.94 -14.75
C PRO A 25 21.84 17.03 -13.57
N PRO A 26 21.88 15.69 -13.73
CA PRO A 26 21.57 14.78 -12.64
C PRO A 26 22.51 15.06 -11.48
N VAL A 27 21.95 15.34 -10.31
CA VAL A 27 22.72 15.42 -9.06
C VAL A 27 23.22 14.02 -8.72
N PRO A 28 24.54 13.81 -8.57
CA PRO A 28 25.07 12.53 -8.11
C PRO A 28 24.52 12.25 -6.71
N TRP A 29 24.13 11.01 -6.44
CA TRP A 29 23.73 10.61 -5.10
C TRP A 29 24.95 10.72 -4.17
N SER A 30 24.88 11.59 -3.16
CA SER A 30 25.96 11.84 -2.21
C SER A 30 26.08 10.81 -1.08
N GLY A 31 25.36 9.68 -1.17
CA GLY A 31 25.25 8.69 -0.10
C GLY A 31 24.53 9.24 1.14
N PRO A 32 24.07 8.38 2.07
CA PRO A 32 23.68 8.86 3.38
C PRO A 32 24.93 9.37 4.13
N PRO A 33 24.85 10.47 4.90
CA PRO A 33 25.94 10.85 5.81
C PRO A 33 26.24 9.67 6.75
N ALA A 34 27.50 9.46 7.11
CA ALA A 34 27.87 8.41 8.07
C ALA A 34 27.13 8.64 9.39
N THR A 35 26.10 7.83 9.66
CA THR A 35 25.22 7.98 10.82
C THR A 35 25.76 7.24 12.04
N ASP A 36 26.84 7.73 12.63
CA ASP A 36 27.29 7.26 13.96
C ASP A 36 26.29 7.65 15.07
N ALA A 37 25.40 8.61 14.78
CA ALA A 37 24.39 9.14 15.68
C ALA A 37 23.37 8.09 16.20
N GLN A 38 23.24 6.93 15.54
CA GLN A 38 22.28 5.90 15.94
C GLN A 38 22.91 4.64 16.57
N ALA A 39 24.24 4.59 16.68
CA ALA A 39 24.94 3.43 17.24
C ALA A 39 24.52 3.13 18.69
N ALA A 40 24.28 4.18 19.49
CA ALA A 40 23.80 4.05 20.86
C ALA A 40 22.37 3.50 20.92
N THR A 41 21.47 3.98 20.05
CA THR A 41 20.08 3.50 19.96
C THR A 41 20.02 2.03 19.54
N LEU A 42 20.84 1.63 18.56
CA LEU A 42 20.94 0.24 18.12
C LEU A 42 21.38 -0.69 19.25
N SER A 43 22.41 -0.28 20.00
CA SER A 43 22.94 -1.07 21.11
C SER A 43 21.92 -1.19 22.24
N ALA A 44 21.20 -0.11 22.55
CA ALA A 44 20.13 -0.11 23.54
C ALA A 44 18.99 -1.07 23.15
N ASN A 45 18.52 -1.00 21.90
CA ASN A 45 17.47 -1.89 21.40
C ASN A 45 17.90 -3.38 21.42
N LEU A 46 19.18 -3.67 21.13
CA LEU A 46 19.74 -5.02 21.20
C LEU A 46 19.74 -5.56 22.63
N HIS A 47 20.15 -4.75 23.60
CA HIS A 47 20.15 -5.15 25.00
C HIS A 47 18.74 -5.38 25.52
N GLU A 48 17.82 -4.47 25.20
CA GLU A 48 16.39 -4.60 25.52
C GLU A 48 15.81 -5.90 24.93
N ALA A 49 16.11 -6.22 23.66
CA ALA A 49 15.66 -7.45 23.03
C ALA A 49 16.22 -8.72 23.72
N ILE A 50 17.50 -8.71 24.10
CA ILE A 50 18.14 -9.83 24.83
C ILE A 50 17.51 -10.01 26.23
N GLU A 51 17.21 -8.91 26.93
CA GLU A 51 16.55 -8.97 28.24
C GLU A 51 15.11 -9.47 28.13
N LEU A 52 14.37 -9.05 27.10
CA LEU A 52 13.02 -9.55 26.81
C LEU A 52 13.03 -11.06 26.48
N GLU A 53 14.02 -11.54 25.72
CA GLU A 53 14.20 -12.95 25.40
C GLU A 53 14.53 -13.78 26.67
N LYS A 54 15.46 -13.29 27.50
CA LYS A 54 15.80 -13.91 28.80
C LYS A 54 14.63 -13.92 29.77
N ALA A 55 13.79 -12.90 29.75
CA ALA A 55 12.59 -12.80 30.57
C ALA A 55 11.45 -13.72 30.06
N GLY A 56 11.62 -14.37 28.90
CA GLY A 56 10.59 -15.24 28.31
C GLY A 56 9.32 -14.49 27.92
N ALA A 57 9.40 -13.16 27.76
CA ALA A 57 8.27 -12.31 27.44
C ALA A 57 7.81 -12.58 26.01
N LYS A 58 6.80 -13.46 25.87
CA LYS A 58 6.10 -13.65 24.60
C LYS A 58 5.10 -12.50 24.46
N ALA A 59 5.20 -11.77 23.36
CA ALA A 59 4.17 -10.80 23.01
C ALA A 59 2.85 -11.55 22.84
N ASP A 60 1.91 -11.32 23.75
CA ASP A 60 0.55 -11.81 23.62
C ASP A 60 -0.13 -10.97 22.52
N PHE A 61 -0.15 -11.50 21.30
CA PHE A 61 -0.91 -10.94 20.18
C PHE A 61 -2.43 -11.17 20.33
N SER A 62 -2.92 -11.22 21.57
CA SER A 62 -4.32 -11.46 21.93
C SER A 62 -5.22 -10.24 21.67
N GLU A 63 -4.68 -9.12 21.18
CA GLU A 63 -5.47 -7.96 20.79
C GLU A 63 -6.25 -8.23 19.49
N LYS A 64 -7.32 -9.00 19.67
CA LYS A 64 -8.62 -8.92 18.99
C LYS A 64 -8.53 -8.41 17.57
N HIS A 65 -8.06 -9.29 16.71
CA HIS A 65 -8.19 -9.16 15.27
C HIS A 65 -9.55 -9.69 14.82
N GLU A 66 -10.64 -9.13 15.37
CA GLU A 66 -12.01 -9.35 14.90
C GLU A 66 -12.22 -8.64 13.56
N LEU A 67 -11.50 -9.09 12.53
CA LEU A 67 -11.89 -8.76 11.16
C LEU A 67 -13.08 -9.64 10.82
N SER A 68 -14.24 -9.00 10.60
CA SER A 68 -15.43 -9.70 10.13
C SER A 68 -15.20 -10.27 8.74
N TYR A 69 -15.64 -11.50 8.53
CA TYR A 69 -15.59 -12.17 7.24
C TYR A 69 -16.65 -11.59 6.31
N PRO A 70 -16.28 -11.03 5.15
CA PRO A 70 -17.27 -10.61 4.14
C PRO A 70 -18.15 -11.80 3.74
N GLU A 71 -19.46 -11.56 3.58
CA GLU A 71 -20.41 -12.61 3.15
C GLU A 71 -20.00 -13.24 1.81
N GLU A 72 -19.39 -12.46 0.92
CA GLU A 72 -18.91 -12.95 -0.38
C GLU A 72 -17.76 -13.97 -0.23
N LEU A 73 -16.92 -13.80 0.80
CA LEU A 73 -15.86 -14.76 1.10
C LEU A 73 -16.44 -16.03 1.70
N GLN A 74 -17.39 -15.92 2.63
CA GLN A 74 -18.05 -17.09 3.22
C GLN A 74 -18.74 -17.94 2.14
N SER A 75 -19.47 -17.29 1.24
CA SER A 75 -20.13 -17.94 0.10
C SER A 75 -19.12 -18.66 -0.82
N ALA A 76 -17.95 -18.07 -1.06
CA ALA A 76 -16.90 -18.70 -1.86
C ALA A 76 -16.30 -19.93 -1.17
N LEU A 77 -16.07 -19.87 0.14
CA LEU A 77 -15.54 -20.98 0.94
C LEU A 77 -16.53 -22.14 1.08
N GLU A 78 -17.83 -21.86 1.09
CA GLU A 78 -18.87 -22.90 1.09
C GLU A 78 -19.01 -23.57 -0.27
N ARG A 79 -18.82 -22.82 -1.35
CA ARG A 79 -18.92 -23.33 -2.72
C ARG A 79 -17.72 -24.19 -3.12
N ASP A 80 -16.54 -23.90 -2.59
CA ASP A 80 -15.29 -24.58 -2.95
C ASP A 80 -14.57 -25.11 -1.70
N PRO A 81 -14.68 -26.42 -1.42
CA PRO A 81 -14.01 -27.05 -0.28
C PRO A 81 -12.47 -27.02 -0.36
N GLU A 82 -11.89 -27.04 -1.56
CA GLU A 82 -10.43 -26.97 -1.75
C GLU A 82 -9.93 -25.58 -1.38
N LEU A 83 -10.66 -24.54 -1.81
CA LEU A 83 -10.40 -23.17 -1.40
C LEU A 83 -10.47 -23.02 0.12
N LYS A 84 -11.48 -23.62 0.76
CA LYS A 84 -11.62 -23.58 2.22
C LYS A 84 -10.41 -24.21 2.91
N ALA A 85 -9.99 -25.39 2.48
CA ALA A 85 -8.81 -26.06 3.05
C ALA A 85 -7.53 -25.23 2.83
N ALA A 86 -7.33 -24.66 1.64
CA ALA A 86 -6.18 -23.83 1.34
C ALA A 86 -6.18 -22.53 2.17
N PHE A 87 -7.34 -21.89 2.33
CA PHE A 87 -7.47 -20.69 3.15
C PHE A 87 -7.25 -21.00 4.63
N GLU A 88 -7.76 -22.12 5.13
CA GLU A 88 -7.56 -22.58 6.51
C GLU A 88 -6.10 -22.98 6.78
N ALA A 89 -5.36 -23.45 5.78
CA ALA A 89 -3.93 -23.77 5.89
C ALA A 89 -3.04 -22.51 6.00
N LEU A 90 -3.54 -21.32 5.65
CA LEU A 90 -2.77 -20.08 5.75
C LEU A 90 -2.44 -19.71 7.20
N THR A 91 -1.26 -19.10 7.40
CA THR A 91 -0.89 -18.52 8.69
C THR A 91 -1.87 -17.39 9.08
N PRO A 92 -2.14 -17.19 10.39
CA PRO A 92 -3.11 -16.19 10.85
C PRO A 92 -2.87 -14.78 10.29
N GLY A 93 -1.59 -14.37 10.15
CA GLY A 93 -1.21 -13.09 9.55
C GLY A 93 -1.59 -13.00 8.07
N ARG A 94 -1.42 -14.08 7.30
CA ARG A 94 -1.77 -14.12 5.88
C ARG A 94 -3.28 -14.13 5.67
N LYS A 95 -4.04 -14.86 6.51
CA LYS A 95 -5.52 -14.78 6.56
C LYS A 95 -5.99 -13.35 6.81
N ARG A 96 -5.38 -12.67 7.80
CA ARG A 96 -5.69 -11.27 8.14
C ARG A 96 -5.42 -10.32 6.96
N GLY A 97 -4.32 -10.52 6.24
CA GLY A 97 -3.99 -9.75 5.04
C GLY A 97 -5.07 -9.86 3.95
N TYR A 98 -5.55 -11.08 3.67
CA TYR A 98 -6.65 -11.28 2.73
C TYR A 98 -7.95 -10.65 3.20
N LEU A 99 -8.31 -10.82 4.48
CA LEU A 99 -9.51 -10.20 5.05
C LEU A 99 -9.46 -8.67 4.91
N LEU A 100 -8.32 -8.04 5.17
CA LEU A 100 -8.15 -6.59 4.98
C LEU A 100 -8.25 -6.20 3.50
N HIS A 101 -7.64 -6.97 2.60
CA HIS A 101 -7.70 -6.72 1.17
C HIS A 101 -9.13 -6.78 0.63
N PHE A 102 -9.92 -7.77 1.04
CA PHE A 102 -11.31 -7.91 0.61
C PHE A 102 -12.21 -6.84 1.24
N SER A 103 -12.10 -6.64 2.56
CA SER A 103 -12.91 -5.65 3.30
C SER A 103 -12.63 -4.20 2.89
N SER A 104 -11.45 -3.90 2.33
CA SER A 104 -11.15 -2.54 1.82
C SER A 104 -12.01 -2.12 0.62
N ALA A 105 -12.68 -3.07 -0.07
CA ALA A 105 -13.61 -2.73 -1.15
C ALA A 105 -15.03 -2.46 -0.61
N LYS A 106 -15.56 -1.27 -0.89
CA LYS A 106 -16.93 -0.87 -0.56
C LYS A 106 -18.00 -1.57 -1.40
N GLN A 107 -17.71 -1.85 -2.66
CA GLN A 107 -18.65 -2.49 -3.59
C GLN A 107 -18.52 -4.01 -3.54
N SER A 108 -19.67 -4.69 -3.43
CA SER A 108 -19.73 -6.15 -3.37
C SER A 108 -19.14 -6.82 -4.62
N SER A 109 -19.44 -6.32 -5.82
CA SER A 109 -18.88 -6.83 -7.08
C SER A 109 -17.35 -6.81 -7.12
N THR A 110 -16.75 -5.78 -6.54
CA THR A 110 -15.29 -5.64 -6.41
C THR A 110 -14.72 -6.60 -5.37
N ARG A 111 -15.46 -6.90 -4.29
CA ARG A 111 -15.07 -7.93 -3.31
C ARG A 111 -15.03 -9.31 -3.95
N VAL A 112 -16.09 -9.70 -4.66
CA VAL A 112 -16.14 -10.96 -5.42
C VAL A 112 -14.98 -11.07 -6.40
N SER A 113 -14.76 -10.03 -7.20
CA SER A 113 -13.67 -10.00 -8.19
C SER A 113 -12.28 -10.15 -7.56
N ARG A 114 -12.07 -9.62 -6.35
CA ARG A 114 -10.80 -9.77 -5.61
C ARG A 114 -10.63 -11.19 -5.08
N ILE A 115 -11.71 -11.77 -4.53
CA ILE A 115 -11.71 -13.17 -4.05
C ILE A 115 -11.37 -14.10 -5.20
N GLU A 116 -12.09 -14.01 -6.33
CA GLU A 116 -11.87 -14.81 -7.54
C GLU A 116 -10.44 -14.71 -8.09
N LYS A 117 -9.81 -13.54 -8.04
CA LYS A 117 -8.42 -13.34 -8.48
C LYS A 117 -7.39 -13.87 -7.49
N CYS A 118 -7.69 -13.88 -6.19
CA CYS A 118 -6.78 -14.38 -5.17
C CYS A 118 -6.79 -15.92 -5.07
N ILE A 119 -7.91 -16.56 -5.42
CA ILE A 119 -8.08 -18.03 -5.45
C ILE A 119 -6.98 -18.76 -6.27
N PRO A 120 -6.77 -18.45 -7.56
CA PRO A 120 -5.86 -19.24 -8.40
C PRO A 120 -4.37 -18.94 -8.21
N SER A 121 -3.98 -17.77 -7.67
CA SER A 121 -2.58 -17.30 -7.77
C SER A 121 -1.76 -17.36 -6.49
N ASN A 122 -2.37 -17.55 -5.32
CA ASN A 122 -1.66 -17.38 -4.04
C ASN A 122 -1.98 -18.44 -2.98
N LEU A 123 -3.00 -19.27 -3.20
CA LEU A 123 -3.42 -20.33 -2.29
C LEU A 123 -2.70 -21.66 -2.53
N SER A 124 -1.91 -21.76 -3.60
CA SER A 124 -1.09 -22.93 -3.94
C SER A 124 0.26 -23.00 -3.24
N GLY A 125 0.46 -22.22 -2.17
CA GLY A 125 1.59 -22.42 -1.24
C GLY A 125 2.96 -22.29 -1.89
N ARG A 126 3.22 -21.22 -2.64
CA ARG A 126 4.58 -20.91 -3.10
C ARG A 126 5.18 -19.83 -2.21
N ASP A 127 5.81 -20.29 -1.15
CA ASP A 127 6.90 -19.61 -0.44
C ASP A 127 8.18 -20.42 -0.68
#